data_AF-A0A9D4THN7-F1
#
_entry.id   AF-A0A9D4THN7-F1
#
_cell.length_a   1.000
_cell.length_b   1.000
_cell.length_c   1.000
_cell.angle_alpha   90.00
_cell.angle_beta   90.00
_cell.angle_gamma   90.00
#
_symmetry.space_group_name_H-M   'P 1'
#
loop_
_entity.id
_entity.type
_entity.pdbx_description
1 polymer ?
#
loop_
_entity_poly.entity_id
_entity_poly.type
_entity_poly.pdbx_seq_one_letter_code
_entity_poly.pdbx_strand_id
1 'polypeptide(L)'
;MLRAASRLVPRLVPQADVALGTRSMALQGMKGYDDKEAAEEMLFFKKEDERVLRRLLSKVRKSAEQHDVHAAAGSVEAEKSALKSIVSKYNISDDDVAALLEWKHSEHS
;
A
#
# COMPACT_ATOMS: atom_id res chain seq x y z
N MET A 1 26.02 -71.14 56.12
CA MET A 1 26.63 -70.20 55.16
C MET A 1 26.17 -70.55 53.76
N LEU A 2 25.43 -69.69 53.07
CA LEU A 2 25.20 -69.73 51.62
C LEU A 2 24.65 -68.34 51.22
N ARG A 3 25.49 -67.53 50.56
CA ARG A 3 25.12 -66.24 49.96
C ARG A 3 24.70 -66.50 48.51
N ALA A 4 23.45 -66.21 48.16
CA ALA A 4 23.03 -66.12 46.77
C ALA A 4 23.18 -64.66 46.30
N ALA A 5 24.10 -64.43 45.36
CA ALA A 5 24.33 -63.12 44.75
C ALA A 5 23.55 -63.04 43.43
N SER A 6 22.48 -62.23 43.40
CA SER A 6 21.71 -61.94 42.20
C SER A 6 22.49 -60.97 41.30
N ARG A 7 22.88 -61.41 40.10
CA ARG A 7 23.54 -60.56 39.09
C ARG A 7 22.49 -59.69 38.39
N LEU A 8 22.67 -58.37 38.43
CA LEU A 8 21.91 -57.41 37.62
C LEU A 8 22.57 -57.28 36.24
N VAL A 9 21.80 -57.47 35.17
CA VAL A 9 22.23 -57.25 33.78
C VAL A 9 21.82 -55.82 33.38
N PRO A 10 22.71 -54.98 32.84
CA PRO A 10 22.31 -53.69 32.30
C PRO A 10 21.62 -53.90 30.94
N ARG A 11 20.35 -53.49 30.86
CA ARG A 11 19.58 -53.44 29.61
C ARG A 11 19.97 -52.14 28.88
N LEU A 12 20.80 -52.25 27.85
CA LEU A 12 21.08 -51.16 26.92
C LEU A 12 19.78 -50.77 26.19
N VAL A 13 19.33 -49.54 26.39
CA VAL A 13 18.25 -48.92 25.60
C VAL A 13 18.90 -48.22 24.41
N PRO A 14 18.52 -48.52 23.15
CA PRO A 14 18.97 -47.72 22.02
C PRO A 14 18.28 -46.36 22.07
N GLN A 15 19.07 -45.30 22.23
CA GLN A 15 18.62 -43.92 22.13
C GLN A 15 18.29 -43.62 20.67
N ALA A 16 17.01 -43.56 20.34
CA ALA A 16 16.51 -43.15 19.03
C ALA A 16 16.21 -41.64 19.03
N ASP A 17 17.25 -40.80 19.03
CA ASP A 17 17.12 -39.33 19.01
C ASP A 17 17.80 -38.69 17.79
N VAL A 18 17.57 -39.16 16.57
CA VAL A 18 18.00 -38.38 15.38
C VAL A 18 17.09 -38.63 14.17
N ALA A 19 15.85 -38.16 14.17
CA ALA A 19 15.04 -38.15 12.93
C ALA A 19 13.97 -37.04 12.83
N LEU A 20 13.94 -36.07 13.76
CA LEU A 20 12.92 -35.00 13.77
C LEU A 20 13.45 -33.61 13.38
N GLY A 21 14.76 -33.45 13.14
CA GLY A 21 15.37 -32.14 12.87
C GLY A 21 15.36 -31.67 11.40
N THR A 22 15.07 -32.55 10.43
CA THR A 22 15.17 -32.20 9.00
C THR A 22 13.86 -31.68 8.39
N ARG A 23 12.72 -31.84 9.07
CA ARG A 23 11.42 -31.35 8.58
C ARG A 23 11.11 -29.90 8.94
N SER A 24 11.73 -29.36 9.99
CA SER A 24 11.56 -27.96 10.40
C SER A 24 12.21 -26.96 9.45
N MET A 25 13.29 -27.36 8.75
CA MET A 25 14.00 -26.48 7.82
C MET A 25 13.29 -26.28 6.48
N ALA A 26 12.33 -27.15 6.11
CA ALA A 26 11.57 -27.02 4.86
C ALA A 26 10.43 -25.98 4.95
N LEU A 27 9.89 -25.73 6.14
CA LEU A 27 8.81 -24.76 6.37
C LEU A 27 9.32 -23.32 6.53
N GLN A 28 10.58 -23.15 6.97
CA GLN A 28 11.21 -21.85 7.13
C GLN A 28 11.36 -21.09 5.79
N GLY A 29 11.55 -21.82 4.68
CA GLY A 29 11.65 -21.24 3.34
C GLY A 29 10.31 -20.72 2.81
N MET A 30 9.19 -21.39 3.10
CA MET A 30 7.84 -20.99 2.64
C MET A 30 7.39 -19.65 3.24
N LYS A 31 7.68 -19.40 4.52
CA LYS A 31 7.33 -18.14 5.19
C LYS A 31 7.94 -16.90 4.52
N GLY A 32 9.14 -17.01 3.95
CA GLY A 32 9.80 -15.90 3.25
C GLY A 32 9.18 -15.59 1.88
N TYR A 33 8.53 -16.57 1.24
CA TYR A 33 7.79 -16.35 0.00
C TYR A 33 6.45 -15.65 0.30
N ASP A 34 5.75 -16.07 1.36
CA ASP A 34 4.49 -15.45 1.79
C ASP A 34 4.69 -13.96 2.15
N ASP A 35 5.76 -13.63 2.88
CA ASP A 35 6.06 -12.23 3.27
C ASP A 35 6.41 -11.35 2.05
N LYS A 36 7.05 -11.92 1.02
CA LYS A 36 7.37 -11.21 -0.23
C LYS A 36 6.13 -10.99 -1.09
N GLU A 37 5.30 -12.01 -1.26
CA GLU A 37 4.06 -11.93 -2.01
C GLU A 37 3.11 -10.91 -1.37
N ALA A 38 2.94 -10.95 -0.04
CA ALA A 38 2.14 -9.97 0.69
C ALA A 38 2.64 -8.52 0.51
N ALA A 39 3.97 -8.33 0.49
CA ALA A 39 4.54 -7.00 0.25
C ALA A 39 4.30 -6.51 -1.19
N GLU A 40 4.40 -7.38 -2.18
CA GLU A 40 4.13 -7.07 -3.59
C GLU A 40 2.65 -6.75 -3.82
N GLU A 41 1.74 -7.53 -3.24
CA GLU A 41 0.30 -7.28 -3.25
C GLU A 41 -0.04 -5.94 -2.61
N MET A 42 0.53 -5.65 -1.44
CA MET A 42 0.29 -4.37 -0.76
C MET A 42 0.73 -3.17 -1.61
N LEU A 43 1.87 -3.27 -2.30
CA LEU A 43 2.34 -2.21 -3.20
C LEU A 43 1.42 -2.05 -4.42
N PHE A 44 0.93 -3.15 -4.96
CA PHE A 44 -0.03 -3.15 -6.06
C PHE A 44 -1.36 -2.50 -5.65
N PHE A 45 -1.97 -3.00 -4.58
CA PHE A 45 -3.24 -2.47 -4.07
C PHE A 45 -3.12 -1.02 -3.64
N LYS A 46 -2.00 -0.61 -3.04
CA LYS A 46 -1.79 0.80 -2.70
C LYS A 46 -1.85 1.72 -3.93
N LYS A 47 -1.23 1.33 -5.03
CA LYS A 47 -1.27 2.12 -6.29
C LYS A 47 -2.68 2.12 -6.89
N GLU A 48 -3.35 0.98 -6.84
CA GLU A 48 -4.68 0.83 -7.41
C GLU A 48 -5.73 1.58 -6.58
N ASP A 49 -5.64 1.53 -5.25
CA ASP A 49 -6.46 2.29 -4.32
C ASP A 49 -6.24 3.79 -4.53
N GLU A 50 -5.00 4.25 -4.70
CA GLU A 50 -4.74 5.66 -5.03
C GLU A 50 -5.46 6.06 -6.32
N ARG A 51 -5.38 5.24 -7.37
CA ARG A 51 -6.05 5.47 -8.65
C ARG A 51 -7.58 5.51 -8.49
N VAL A 52 -8.14 4.60 -7.70
CA VAL A 52 -9.58 4.55 -7.42
C VAL A 52 -10.04 5.75 -6.59
N LEU A 53 -9.29 6.12 -5.56
CA LEU A 53 -9.57 7.29 -4.72
C LEU A 53 -9.50 8.60 -5.52
N ARG A 54 -8.53 8.75 -6.43
CA ARG A 54 -8.46 9.90 -7.36
C ARG A 54 -9.73 10.01 -8.20
N ARG A 55 -10.19 8.89 -8.78
CA ARG A 55 -11.44 8.85 -9.56
C ARG A 55 -12.67 9.14 -8.71
N LEU A 56 -12.69 8.70 -7.46
CA LEU A 56 -13.78 8.99 -6.52
C LEU A 56 -13.83 10.48 -6.21
N LEU A 57 -12.69 11.09 -5.88
CA LEU A 57 -12.58 12.53 -5.62
C LEU A 57 -13.03 13.36 -6.83
N SER A 58 -12.68 12.96 -8.05
CA SER A 58 -13.16 13.58 -9.29
C SER A 58 -14.68 13.57 -9.40
N LYS A 59 -15.32 12.43 -9.11
CA LYS A 59 -16.78 12.30 -9.11
C LYS A 59 -17.44 13.12 -8.00
N VAL A 60 -16.88 13.11 -6.80
CA VAL A 60 -17.37 13.90 -5.66
C VAL A 60 -17.28 15.39 -5.97
N ARG A 61 -16.17 15.84 -6.55
CA ARG A 61 -16.00 17.22 -7.01
C ARG A 61 -17.07 17.60 -8.04
N LYS A 62 -17.27 16.79 -9.08
CA LYS A 62 -18.32 17.04 -10.09
C LYS A 62 -19.72 17.09 -9.48
N SER A 63 -20.00 16.24 -8.50
CA SER A 63 -21.28 16.26 -7.78
C SER A 63 -21.43 17.51 -6.90
N ALA A 64 -20.37 17.92 -6.21
CA ALA A 64 -20.36 19.14 -5.40
C ALA A 64 -20.54 20.39 -6.26
N GLU A 65 -19.89 20.46 -7.43
CA GLU A 65 -20.04 21.57 -8.38
C GLU A 65 -21.49 21.68 -8.92
N GLN A 66 -22.21 20.56 -9.03
CA GLN A 66 -23.61 20.54 -9.45
C GLN A 66 -24.58 20.98 -8.35
N HIS A 67 -24.27 20.70 -7.08
CA HIS A 67 -25.17 20.96 -5.95
C HIS A 67 -24.84 22.24 -5.17
N ASP A 68 -23.61 22.74 -5.22
CA ASP A 68 -23.13 23.94 -4.52
C ASP A 68 -22.36 24.86 -5.49
N VAL A 69 -23.14 25.59 -6.29
CA VAL A 69 -22.64 26.52 -7.33
C VAL A 69 -21.83 27.67 -6.70
N HIS A 70 -22.16 28.09 -5.48
CA HIS A 70 -21.46 29.19 -4.82
C HIS A 70 -20.08 28.78 -4.29
N ALA A 71 -19.97 27.59 -3.68
CA ALA A 71 -18.66 27.06 -3.26
C ALA A 71 -17.76 26.75 -4.47
N ALA A 72 -18.34 26.24 -5.56
CA ALA A 72 -17.62 25.97 -6.80
C ALA A 72 -17.01 27.25 -7.41
N ALA A 73 -17.79 28.34 -7.48
CA ALA A 73 -17.30 29.64 -7.97
C ALA A 73 -16.15 30.19 -7.11
N GLY A 74 -16.23 30.07 -5.79
CA GLY A 74 -15.16 30.51 -4.88
C GLY A 74 -13.85 29.75 -5.06
N SER A 75 -13.92 28.44 -5.30
CA SER A 75 -12.74 27.60 -5.58
C SER A 75 -12.05 28.02 -6.88
N VAL A 76 -12.82 28.23 -7.95
CA VAL A 76 -12.30 28.65 -9.26
C VAL A 76 -11.63 30.03 -9.17
N GLU A 77 -12.22 30.97 -8.43
CA GLU A 77 -11.65 32.32 -8.26
C GLU A 77 -10.35 32.28 -7.44
N ALA A 78 -10.26 31.40 -6.43
CA ALA A 78 -9.04 31.18 -5.67
C ALA A 78 -7.92 30.57 -6.54
N GLU A 79 -8.26 29.57 -7.36
CA GLU A 79 -7.31 28.98 -8.32
C GLU A 79 -6.83 30.01 -9.36
N LYS A 80 -7.74 30.82 -9.90
CA LYS A 80 -7.43 31.91 -10.83
C LYS A 80 -6.53 32.96 -10.19
N SER A 81 -6.78 33.32 -8.93
CA SER A 81 -5.95 34.27 -8.18
C SER A 81 -4.54 33.74 -7.92
N ALA A 82 -4.43 32.46 -7.56
CA ALA A 82 -3.14 31.79 -7.39
C ALA A 82 -2.36 31.74 -8.72
N LEU A 83 -3.02 31.40 -9.82
CA LEU A 83 -2.39 31.36 -11.14
C LEU A 83 -1.96 32.76 -11.60
N LYS A 84 -2.82 33.78 -11.43
CA LYS A 84 -2.46 35.19 -11.72
C LYS A 84 -1.26 35.66 -10.89
N SER A 85 -1.09 35.21 -9.65
CA SER A 85 0.08 35.57 -8.85
C SER A 85 1.41 35.13 -9.48
N ILE A 86 1.42 33.97 -10.15
CA ILE A 86 2.59 33.40 -10.83
C ILE A 86 2.77 34.05 -12.21
N VAL A 87 1.66 34.19 -12.93
CA VAL A 87 1.63 34.50 -14.35
C VAL A 87 1.63 36.01 -14.62
N SER A 88 1.31 36.84 -13.63
CA SER A 88 1.29 38.31 -13.73
C SER A 88 2.56 38.93 -14.32
N LYS A 89 3.71 38.28 -14.14
CA LYS A 89 5.01 38.74 -14.68
C LYS A 89 5.13 38.63 -16.21
N TYR A 90 4.31 37.78 -16.84
CA TYR A 90 4.45 37.41 -18.25
C TYR A 90 3.37 38.03 -19.15
N ASN A 91 2.52 38.91 -18.60
CA ASN A 91 1.48 39.65 -19.34
C ASN A 91 0.61 38.76 -20.23
N ILE A 92 0.19 37.61 -19.69
CA ILE A 92 -0.64 36.62 -20.37
C ILE A 92 -2.09 37.09 -20.45
N SER A 93 -2.78 36.74 -21.54
CA SER A 93 -4.20 37.06 -21.74
C SER A 93 -5.10 36.27 -20.76
N ASP A 94 -6.26 36.83 -20.43
CA ASP A 94 -7.21 36.11 -19.55
C ASP A 94 -7.75 34.82 -20.21
N ASP A 95 -7.76 34.74 -21.54
CA ASP A 95 -8.13 33.55 -22.31
C ASP A 95 -7.12 32.42 -22.14
N ASP A 96 -5.81 32.74 -22.19
CA ASP A 96 -4.74 31.77 -21.95
C ASP A 96 -4.73 31.31 -20.48
N VAL A 97 -5.06 32.19 -19.53
CA VAL A 97 -5.22 31.83 -18.11
C VAL A 97 -6.38 30.83 -17.94
N ALA A 98 -7.49 31.02 -18.66
CA ALA A 98 -8.59 30.07 -18.66
C ALA A 98 -8.20 28.72 -19.27
N ALA A 99 -7.50 28.72 -20.41
CA ALA A 99 -7.00 27.50 -21.05
C ALA A 99 -6.03 26.71 -20.17
N LEU A 100 -5.18 27.40 -19.39
CA LEU A 100 -4.27 26.77 -18.43
C LEU A 100 -5.01 26.14 -17.24
N LEU A 101 -6.08 26.78 -16.75
CA LEU A 101 -6.92 26.20 -15.70
C LEU A 101 -7.66 24.97 -16.22
N GLU A 102 -8.18 25.03 -17.44
CA GLU A 102 -8.84 23.90 -18.09
C GLU A 102 -7.86 22.72 -18.29
N TRP A 103 -6.64 22.99 -18.78
CA TRP A 103 -5.59 21.98 -18.90
C TRP A 103 -5.22 21.34 -17.56
N LYS A 104 -5.08 22.15 -16.50
CA LYS A 104 -4.82 21.62 -15.15
C LYS A 104 -5.97 20.72 -14.69
N HIS A 105 -7.20 21.11 -14.96
CA HIS A 105 -8.37 20.32 -14.60
C HIS A 105 -8.51 19.05 -15.45
N SER A 106 -8.04 19.03 -16.70
CA SER A 106 -8.10 17.83 -17.55
C SER A 106 -7.02 16.79 -17.22
N GLU A 107 -5.79 17.21 -16.90
CA GLU A 107 -4.68 16.30 -16.58
C GLU A 107 -4.68 15.81 -15.12
N HIS A 108 -5.30 16.55 -14.20
CA HIS A 108 -5.33 16.22 -12.77
C HIS A 108 -6.73 15.89 -12.21
N SER A 109 -7.69 15.56 -13.08
CA SER A 109 -9.01 15.04 -12.67
C SER A 109 -9.14 13.52 -12.69
#